data_AF-A0A0F9ZTW9-F1
#
_entry.id   AF-A0A0F9ZTW9-F1
#
_cell.length_a   1.000
_cell.length_b   1.000
_cell.length_c   1.000
_cell.angle_alpha   90.00
_cell.angle_beta   90.00
_cell.angle_gamma   90.00
#
_symmetry.space_group_name_H-M   'P 1'
#
loop_
_entity.id
_entity.type
_entity.pdbx_description
1 polymer ?
#
loop_
_entity_poly.entity_id
_entity_poly.type
_entity_poly.pdbx_seq_one_letter_code
_entity_poly.pdbx_strand_id
1 'polypeptide(L)'
;MNADIIIGESSGAMIVGEFRPTYQNNKTIVTKGLGILKDTIIEAHYTQRDNHQALRDEMKMSGVEYGIGIDNNTGIIIDTKTYPKKYDVVGSGLVELIKKS
;
A
#
# COMPACT_ATOMS: atom_id res chain seq x y z
N MET A 1 10.78 16.19 -3.11
CA MET A 1 10.99 15.55 -1.79
C MET A 1 12.49 15.41 -1.62
N ASN A 2 13.06 15.85 -0.50
CA ASN A 2 14.51 16.01 -0.33
C ASN A 2 15.11 14.94 0.60
N ALA A 3 14.46 13.79 0.69
CA ALA A 3 14.90 12.66 1.52
C ALA A 3 15.29 11.50 0.60
N ASP A 4 16.39 10.83 0.92
CA ASP A 4 16.88 9.67 0.16
C ASP A 4 16.13 8.38 0.53
N ILE A 5 15.68 8.26 1.78
CA ILE A 5 14.96 7.09 2.31
C ILE A 5 13.75 7.56 3.11
N ILE A 6 12.63 6.87 2.92
CA ILE A 6 11.40 7.05 3.69
C ILE A 6 10.96 5.69 4.21
N ILE A 7 10.62 5.67 5.50
CA ILE A 7 10.21 4.45 6.20
C ILE A 7 8.83 4.73 6.79
N GLY A 8 7.90 3.81 6.55
CA GLY A 8 6.56 3.84 7.10
C GLY A 8 6.18 2.47 7.65
N GLU A 9 5.54 2.45 8.82
CA GLU A 9 5.00 1.25 9.46
C GLU A 9 3.51 1.46 9.72
N SER A 10 2.72 0.39 9.60
CA SER A 10 1.25 0.44 9.74
C SER A 10 0.64 1.58 8.93
N SER A 11 -0.02 2.55 9.58
CA SER A 11 -0.59 3.74 8.92
C SER A 11 0.43 4.59 8.16
N GLY A 12 1.70 4.58 8.60
CA GLY A 12 2.81 5.22 7.92
C GLY A 12 3.16 4.54 6.59
N ALA A 13 2.99 3.22 6.47
CA ALA A 13 3.14 2.53 5.18
C ALA A 13 1.98 2.89 4.24
N MET A 14 0.75 2.92 4.76
CA MET A 14 -0.45 3.23 3.97
C MET A 14 -0.39 4.64 3.35
N ILE A 15 0.11 5.63 4.09
CA ILE A 15 0.15 7.02 3.60
C ILE A 15 1.24 7.29 2.54
N VAL A 16 2.17 6.36 2.32
CA VAL A 16 3.20 6.48 1.26
C VAL A 16 2.60 6.34 -0.14
N GLY A 17 1.51 5.57 -0.27
CA GLY A 17 0.76 5.43 -1.50
C GLY A 17 0.16 6.75 -2.00
N GLU A 18 -0.32 6.75 -3.24
CA GLU A 18 -1.06 7.88 -3.82
C GLU A 18 -2.40 8.09 -3.13
N PHE A 19 -2.99 6.98 -2.70
CA PHE A 19 -4.22 6.96 -1.96
C PHE A 19 -4.08 6.11 -0.69
N ARG A 20 -5.02 6.26 0.23
CA ARG A 20 -5.15 5.43 1.44
C ARG A 20 -6.62 5.28 1.83
N PRO A 21 -7.03 4.14 2.41
CA PRO A 21 -8.33 4.04 3.02
C PRO A 21 -8.41 4.89 4.29
N THR A 22 -9.61 5.36 4.57
CA THR A 22 -9.96 6.17 5.74
C THR A 22 -11.39 5.86 6.14
N TYR A 23 -11.67 5.83 7.43
CA TYR A 23 -13.02 5.63 7.94
C TYR A 23 -13.69 6.97 8.19
N GLN A 24 -14.82 7.21 7.53
CA GLN A 24 -15.66 8.38 7.75
C GLN A 24 -17.13 7.93 7.85
N ASN A 25 -17.82 8.34 8.92
CA ASN A 25 -19.24 8.01 9.16
C ASN A 25 -19.55 6.50 9.02
N ASN A 26 -18.71 5.64 9.63
CA ASN A 26 -18.79 4.17 9.55
C ASN A 26 -18.72 3.60 8.12
N LYS A 27 -18.15 4.34 7.17
CA LYS A 27 -17.87 3.86 5.81
C LYS A 27 -16.38 3.99 5.51
N THR A 28 -15.84 3.00 4.82
CA THR A 28 -14.52 3.11 4.20
C THR A 28 -14.63 4.03 2.99
N ILE A 29 -13.81 5.07 2.98
CA ILE A 29 -13.58 5.93 1.83
C ILE A 29 -12.09 5.93 1.50
N VAL A 30 -11.74 6.38 0.29
CA VAL A 30 -10.35 6.56 -0.09
C VAL A 30 -10.01 8.03 -0.18
N THR A 31 -8.91 8.42 0.46
CA THR A 31 -8.38 9.80 0.46
C THR A 31 -6.96 9.81 -0.09
N LYS A 32 -6.42 11.00 -0.39
CA LYS A 32 -5.04 11.11 -0.90
C LYS A 32 -4.03 10.78 0.21
N GLY A 33 -3.03 9.99 -0.16
CA GLY A 33 -1.80 9.85 0.61
C GLY A 33 -0.77 10.93 0.25
N LEU A 34 0.49 10.68 0.59
CA LEU A 34 1.62 11.52 0.18
C LEU A 34 1.93 11.37 -1.32
N GLY A 35 1.50 10.26 -1.94
CA GLY A 35 1.76 9.96 -3.35
C GLY A 35 3.23 9.92 -3.67
N ILE A 36 4.02 9.33 -2.78
CA ILE A 36 5.42 9.00 -3.02
C ILE A 36 5.48 7.81 -3.98
N LEU A 37 4.66 6.80 -3.71
CA LEU A 37 4.43 5.68 -4.61
C LEU A 37 3.18 5.93 -5.44
N LYS A 38 3.40 6.38 -6.69
CA LYS A 38 2.32 6.72 -7.62
C LYS A 38 1.50 5.50 -8.02
N ASP A 39 0.24 5.75 -8.34
CA ASP A 39 -0.69 4.77 -8.88
C ASP A 39 -0.81 3.51 -8.00
N THR A 40 -0.70 3.71 -6.68
CA THR A 40 -0.61 2.63 -5.71
C THR A 40 -1.37 2.95 -4.43
N ILE A 41 -2.04 1.93 -3.89
CA ILE A 41 -2.54 1.90 -2.52
C ILE A 41 -1.82 0.80 -1.73
N ILE A 42 -1.60 1.02 -0.43
CA ILE A 42 -0.90 0.07 0.44
C ILE A 42 -1.80 -0.27 1.62
N GLU A 43 -1.96 -1.57 1.88
CA GLU A 43 -2.66 -2.13 3.03
C GLU A 43 -1.67 -2.80 4.00
N ALA A 44 -1.76 -2.45 5.28
CA ALA A 44 -0.91 -2.98 6.33
C ALA A 44 -1.68 -3.99 7.19
N HIS A 45 -0.96 -4.90 7.84
CA HIS A 45 -1.56 -6.02 8.59
C HIS A 45 -2.42 -6.91 7.67
N TYR A 46 -1.96 -7.11 6.44
CA TYR A 46 -2.78 -7.52 5.30
C TYR A 46 -3.55 -8.82 5.53
N THR A 47 -2.86 -9.94 5.73
CA THR A 47 -3.54 -11.22 6.01
C THR A 47 -4.10 -11.27 7.43
N GLN A 48 -3.50 -10.54 8.38
CA GLN A 48 -3.94 -10.54 9.78
C GLN A 48 -5.29 -9.86 9.97
N ARG A 49 -5.72 -9.01 9.03
CA ARG A 49 -7.04 -8.36 9.03
C ARG A 49 -7.96 -8.85 7.91
N ASP A 50 -7.53 -9.86 7.15
CA ASP A 50 -8.24 -10.37 5.98
C ASP A 50 -8.55 -9.27 4.94
N ASN A 51 -7.58 -8.38 4.71
CA ASN A 51 -7.74 -7.20 3.87
C ASN A 51 -7.66 -7.49 2.36
N HIS A 52 -7.70 -8.76 1.93
CA HIS A 52 -7.57 -9.14 0.51
C HIS A 52 -8.66 -8.51 -0.37
N GLN A 53 -9.92 -8.59 0.08
CA GLN A 53 -11.04 -7.99 -0.65
C GLN A 53 -11.05 -6.47 -0.47
N ALA A 54 -10.75 -5.98 0.74
CA ALA A 54 -10.69 -4.55 1.04
C ALA A 54 -9.70 -3.83 0.11
N LEU A 55 -8.48 -4.36 -0.05
CA LEU A 55 -7.47 -3.81 -0.94
C LEU A 55 -7.97 -3.71 -2.39
N ARG A 56 -8.63 -4.76 -2.91
CA ARG A 56 -9.20 -4.74 -4.28
C ARG A 56 -10.33 -3.72 -4.41
N ASP A 57 -11.20 -3.61 -3.42
CA ASP A 57 -12.28 -2.63 -3.40
C ASP A 57 -11.72 -1.21 -3.36
N GLU A 58 -10.65 -0.97 -2.61
CA GLU A 58 -9.98 0.33 -2.54
C GLU A 58 -9.23 0.69 -3.81
N MET A 59 -8.58 -0.27 -4.47
CA MET A 59 -8.04 -0.08 -5.81
C MET A 59 -9.13 0.33 -6.79
N LYS A 60 -10.31 -0.29 -6.71
CA LYS A 60 -11.46 0.05 -7.54
C LYS A 60 -12.01 1.45 -7.23
N MET A 61 -12.11 1.82 -5.95
CA MET A 61 -12.61 3.14 -5.52
C MET A 61 -11.67 4.28 -5.90
N SER A 62 -10.36 4.08 -5.78
CA SER A 62 -9.34 5.08 -6.09
C SER A 62 -8.98 5.16 -7.57
N GLY A 63 -9.19 4.06 -8.29
CA GLY A 63 -8.83 3.95 -9.69
C GLY A 63 -7.36 3.56 -9.93
N VAL A 64 -6.56 3.33 -8.88
CA VAL A 64 -5.14 2.97 -9.02
C VAL A 64 -4.95 1.63 -9.71
N GLU A 65 -3.81 1.47 -10.37
CA GLU A 65 -3.40 0.25 -11.06
C GLU A 65 -2.82 -0.79 -10.09
N TYR A 66 -2.17 -0.37 -9.01
CA TYR A 66 -1.45 -1.28 -8.11
C TYR A 66 -1.97 -1.24 -6.67
N GLY A 67 -2.01 -2.42 -6.04
CA GLY A 67 -2.26 -2.58 -4.61
C GLY A 67 -1.14 -3.38 -3.97
N ILE A 68 -0.69 -2.99 -2.78
CA ILE A 68 0.32 -3.72 -2.03
C ILE A 68 -0.24 -4.11 -0.68
N GLY A 69 -0.38 -5.41 -0.43
CA GLY A 69 -0.67 -5.94 0.89
C GLY A 69 0.63 -6.31 1.61
N ILE A 70 0.81 -5.84 2.85
CA ILE A 70 1.99 -6.13 3.68
C ILE A 70 1.55 -6.74 5.01
N ASP A 71 2.04 -7.94 5.30
CA ASP A 71 1.83 -8.63 6.57
C ASP A 71 2.61 -8.02 7.73
N ASN A 72 2.19 -8.37 8.95
CA ASN A 72 2.97 -8.10 10.17
C ASN A 72 4.39 -8.68 10.08
N ASN A 73 5.34 -8.04 10.78
CA ASN A 73 6.75 -8.44 10.84
C ASN A 73 7.40 -8.58 9.44
N THR A 74 6.88 -7.83 8.47
CA THR A 74 7.27 -7.88 7.06
C THR A 74 7.34 -6.45 6.51
N GLY A 75 8.24 -6.22 5.57
CA GLY A 75 8.40 -4.94 4.90
C GLY A 75 8.72 -5.14 3.42
N ILE A 76 8.51 -4.08 2.66
CA ILE A 76 8.87 -3.98 1.24
C ILE A 76 9.84 -2.80 1.06
N ILE A 77 10.93 -3.03 0.34
CA ILE A 77 11.89 -1.99 -0.06
C ILE A 77 11.68 -1.71 -1.54
N ILE A 78 11.41 -0.44 -1.86
CA ILE A 78 11.04 -0.02 -3.22
C ILE A 78 11.96 1.10 -3.68
N ASP A 79 12.56 0.94 -4.86
CA ASP A 79 13.08 2.05 -5.65
C ASP A 79 11.97 2.55 -6.59
N THR A 80 11.48 3.77 -6.36
CA THR A 80 10.39 4.38 -7.13
C THR A 80 10.69 4.53 -8.61
N LYS A 81 11.96 4.49 -9.03
CA LYS A 81 12.34 4.53 -10.46
C LYS A 81 12.14 3.19 -11.17
N THR A 82 12.13 2.09 -10.43
CA THR A 82 12.03 0.73 -10.98
C THR A 82 10.71 0.04 -10.64
N TYR A 83 9.98 0.56 -9.66
CA TYR A 83 8.62 0.15 -9.35
C TYR A 83 7.68 0.24 -10.57
N PRO A 84 6.78 -0.73 -10.80
CA PRO A 84 6.50 -1.93 -9.99
C PRO A 84 7.34 -3.17 -10.37
N LYS A 85 8.33 -3.03 -11.25
CA LYS A 85 9.05 -4.18 -11.83
C LYS A 85 9.99 -4.88 -10.85
N LYS A 86 10.49 -4.15 -9.86
CA LYS A 86 11.44 -4.65 -8.85
C LYS A 86 11.10 -4.07 -7.49
N TYR A 87 11.21 -4.92 -6.47
CA TYR A 87 11.14 -4.60 -5.06
C TYR A 87 11.75 -5.76 -4.28
N ASP A 88 12.24 -5.49 -3.07
CA ASP A 88 12.74 -6.52 -2.17
C ASP A 88 11.78 -6.69 -0.99
N VAL A 89 11.60 -7.94 -0.54
CA VAL A 89 10.79 -8.28 0.62
C VAL A 89 11.71 -8.64 1.77
N VAL A 90 11.41 -8.10 2.96
CA VAL A 90 12.14 -8.39 4.19
C VAL A 90 11.17 -8.83 5.28
N GLY A 91 11.60 -9.76 6.13
CA GLY A 91 10.76 -10.30 7.21
C GLY A 91 10.18 -11.68 6.90
N SER A 92 9.17 -12.09 7.65
CA SER A 92 8.70 -13.49 7.70
C SER A 92 7.29 -13.73 7.13
N GLY A 93 6.55 -12.68 6.79
CA GLY A 93 5.19 -12.76 6.25
C GLY A 93 5.12 -12.47 4.76
N LEU A 94 3.90 -12.27 4.26
CA LEU A 94 3.60 -12.01 2.85
C LEU A 94 3.72 -10.52 2.50
N VAL A 95 4.25 -10.28 1.30
CA VAL A 95 3.99 -9.07 0.53
C VAL A 95 3.30 -9.49 -0.76
N GLU A 96 2.08 -9.02 -1.00
CA GLU A 96 1.33 -9.27 -2.23
C GLU A 96 1.25 -7.98 -3.05
N LEU A 97 1.81 -8.00 -4.26
CA LEU A 97 1.60 -6.95 -5.25
C LEU A 97 0.48 -7.39 -6.21
N ILE A 98 -0.64 -6.68 -6.16
CA ILE A 98 -1.78 -6.88 -7.04
C ILE A 98 -1.72 -5.83 -8.14
N LYS A 99 -1.90 -6.26 -9.39
CA LYS A 99 -2.14 -5.38 -10.52
C LYS A 99 -3.61 -5.47 -10.92
N LYS A 100 -4.23 -4.33 -11.21
CA LYS A 100 -5.59 -4.25 -11.76
C LYS A 100 -5.66 -5.00 -13.10
N SER A 101 -6.68 -5.85 -13.22
CA SER A 101 -6.97 -6.65 -14.41
C SER A 101 -7.69 -5.85 -15.49
#